data_AF-A0A6M8SQA5-F1
#
_entry.id   AF-A0A6M8SQA5-F1
#
_cell.length_a   1.000
_cell.length_b   1.000
_cell.length_c   1.000
_cell.angle_alpha   90.00
_cell.angle_beta   90.00
_cell.angle_gamma   90.00
#
_symmetry.space_group_name_H-M   'P 1'
#
loop_
_entity.id
_entity.type
_entity.pdbx_description
1 polymer ?
#
loop_
_entity_poly.entity_id
_entity_poly.type
_entity_poly.pdbx_seq_one_letter_code
_entity_poly.pdbx_strand_id
1 'polypeptide(L)'
;MKNKSPYKNNLRRFKSVKVRNSKKFTDQRKSHWIDTFINRGSAIAQIGTLALACFGYFYTVIPVFQNQKLQEDNARLQIDIEKKESVLAELQFKKDDLSSKFDRQKSTLNQLALELKSSISNLKDAQIRKVDAMSQASLVKSQLNDELDNLDSARWKIVFSDLSLLLAFAELRAYQKLSAAMYEEKNGSQFIKNAKNALIDPASILKEVIEASAKNNKYIPLEYHKKIEEHLNENKEKLACPAPDFDVLATNYEAELLQVESIVKKEAEDEIERQRAVAKNEGKLLIVDKDDLSRVMKSIRLGKEFDIRNKYRKEIYNYRDTCSAIIRSYTEKLRSNFNFKD
;
A
#
# COMPACT_ATOMS: atom_id res chain seq x y z
N MET A 1 -16.40 -57.09 -40.79
CA MET A 1 -15.74 -58.38 -40.48
C MET A 1 -16.84 -59.42 -40.30
N LYS A 2 -17.15 -60.14 -41.37
CA LYS A 2 -16.96 -61.60 -41.56
C LYS A 2 -17.71 -62.47 -40.51
N ASN A 3 -18.89 -63.01 -40.87
CA ASN A 3 -19.10 -64.36 -41.47
C ASN A 3 -19.16 -65.43 -40.35
N LYS A 4 -20.20 -66.25 -40.14
CA LYS A 4 -20.88 -67.15 -41.09
C LYS A 4 -22.18 -67.74 -40.49
N SER A 5 -23.21 -67.86 -41.34
CA SER A 5 -24.31 -68.86 -41.34
C SER A 5 -23.78 -70.24 -41.83
N PRO A 6 -24.41 -71.43 -41.65
CA PRO A 6 -25.64 -71.89 -42.37
C PRO A 6 -26.59 -72.82 -41.53
N TYR A 7 -27.92 -72.87 -41.70
CA TYR A 7 -28.80 -73.41 -42.78
C TYR A 7 -28.88 -74.94 -42.95
N LYS A 8 -30.13 -75.48 -42.94
CA LYS A 8 -30.76 -76.61 -43.69
C LYS A 8 -31.53 -77.62 -42.79
N ASN A 9 -32.86 -77.79 -42.87
CA ASN A 9 -33.77 -78.33 -43.93
C ASN A 9 -33.82 -79.86 -44.06
N ASN A 10 -35.03 -80.43 -43.88
CA ASN A 10 -35.70 -81.60 -44.53
C ASN A 10 -36.68 -82.22 -43.50
N LEU A 11 -38.01 -82.25 -43.61
CA LEU A 11 -39.02 -82.45 -44.65
C LEU A 11 -39.11 -83.88 -45.26
N ARG A 12 -40.20 -84.57 -44.87
CA ARG A 12 -41.00 -85.61 -45.57
C ARG A 12 -40.40 -87.01 -45.82
N ARG A 13 -41.13 -88.05 -45.40
CA ARG A 13 -42.06 -88.82 -46.27
C ARG A 13 -42.82 -89.94 -45.54
N PHE A 14 -44.14 -89.85 -45.61
CA PHE A 14 -45.08 -90.98 -45.62
C PHE A 14 -44.95 -91.77 -46.93
N LYS A 15 -45.16 -93.10 -46.89
CA LYS A 15 -45.81 -93.96 -47.92
C LYS A 15 -45.82 -95.43 -47.46
N SER A 16 -47.00 -95.97 -47.12
CA SER A 16 -47.94 -96.75 -47.97
C SER A 16 -47.68 -98.27 -47.89
N VAL A 17 -48.49 -99.02 -47.13
CA VAL A 17 -49.67 -99.77 -47.59
C VAL A 17 -49.36 -100.75 -48.74
N LYS A 18 -49.43 -102.05 -48.44
CA LYS A 18 -49.71 -103.10 -49.44
C LYS A 18 -50.67 -104.13 -48.85
N VAL A 19 -51.92 -104.01 -49.29
CA VAL A 19 -53.01 -104.99 -49.16
C VAL A 19 -53.07 -105.78 -50.46
N ARG A 20 -53.17 -107.11 -50.37
CA ARG A 20 -53.89 -108.05 -51.28
C ARG A 20 -53.82 -109.45 -50.64
N ASN A 21 -54.94 -110.04 -50.23
CA ASN A 21 -55.87 -110.87 -51.04
C ASN A 21 -55.14 -112.05 -51.71
N SER A 22 -55.60 -113.31 -51.67
CA SER A 22 -56.95 -113.83 -51.47
C SER A 22 -56.93 -115.36 -51.34
N LYS A 23 -57.95 -115.91 -50.64
CA LYS A 23 -58.79 -117.07 -51.06
C LYS A 23 -58.06 -118.38 -51.41
N LYS A 24 -58.40 -119.53 -50.82
CA LYS A 24 -59.69 -120.25 -50.91
C LYS A 24 -59.57 -121.49 -49.98
N PHE A 25 -60.61 -121.85 -49.23
CA PHE A 25 -61.50 -123.01 -49.47
C PHE A 25 -60.71 -124.35 -49.62
N THR A 26 -61.00 -125.43 -48.90
CA THR A 26 -62.34 -126.00 -48.61
C THR A 26 -62.15 -127.20 -47.66
N ASP A 27 -63.14 -127.44 -46.80
CA ASP A 27 -63.74 -128.76 -46.52
C ASP A 27 -62.88 -129.89 -45.89
N GLN A 28 -63.38 -130.76 -45.01
CA GLN A 28 -64.75 -131.11 -44.64
C GLN A 28 -64.75 -132.02 -43.41
N ARG A 29 -65.84 -131.90 -42.60
CA ARG A 29 -66.64 -132.98 -41.94
C ARG A 29 -65.95 -133.93 -40.95
N LYS A 30 -66.61 -134.52 -39.95
CA LYS A 30 -67.89 -134.45 -39.20
C LYS A 30 -67.64 -135.42 -38.03
N SER A 31 -68.11 -135.25 -36.80
CA SER A 31 -69.48 -135.49 -36.31
C SER A 31 -69.47 -135.42 -34.77
N HIS A 32 -70.52 -135.15 -33.98
CA HIS A 32 -71.82 -134.48 -34.09
C HIS A 32 -72.46 -134.62 -32.68
N TRP A 33 -72.48 -133.58 -31.84
CA TRP A 33 -73.34 -133.43 -30.63
C TRP A 33 -73.30 -131.97 -30.14
N ILE A 34 -73.67 -131.02 -31.01
CA ILE A 34 -74.93 -130.24 -30.88
C ILE A 34 -75.07 -129.62 -29.47
N ASP A 35 -74.62 -128.40 -29.26
CA ASP A 35 -75.28 -127.14 -29.67
C ASP A 35 -76.60 -126.82 -28.95
N THR A 36 -76.68 -127.05 -27.64
CA THR A 36 -77.77 -126.43 -26.83
C THR A 36 -77.28 -125.51 -25.71
N PHE A 37 -75.98 -125.49 -25.37
CA PHE A 37 -75.47 -124.72 -24.22
C PHE A 37 -74.78 -123.38 -24.53
N ILE A 38 -74.44 -123.05 -25.78
CA ILE A 38 -73.61 -121.86 -26.09
C ILE A 38 -74.44 -120.59 -26.36
N ASN A 39 -75.71 -120.71 -26.79
CA ASN A 39 -76.50 -119.55 -27.23
C ASN A 39 -77.08 -118.65 -26.12
N ARG A 40 -76.86 -118.97 -24.84
CA ARG A 40 -77.21 -118.10 -23.69
C ARG A 40 -76.04 -117.28 -23.12
N GLY A 41 -74.79 -117.53 -23.55
CA GLY A 41 -73.62 -116.77 -23.07
C GLY A 41 -73.42 -115.41 -23.73
N SER A 42 -73.93 -115.21 -24.95
CA SER A 42 -73.64 -114.00 -25.75
C SER A 42 -74.38 -112.73 -25.29
N ALA A 43 -75.62 -112.85 -24.80
CA ALA A 43 -76.39 -111.69 -24.33
C ALA A 43 -75.88 -111.12 -22.98
N ILE A 44 -75.32 -111.97 -22.11
CA ILE A 44 -74.71 -111.56 -20.83
C ILE A 44 -73.41 -110.78 -21.08
N ALA A 45 -72.67 -111.12 -22.13
CA ALA A 45 -71.45 -110.39 -22.50
C ALA A 45 -71.72 -108.94 -22.93
N GLN A 46 -72.86 -108.66 -23.58
CA GLN A 46 -73.23 -107.30 -24.01
C GLN A 46 -73.68 -106.40 -22.86
N ILE A 47 -74.45 -106.93 -21.90
CA ILE A 47 -74.80 -106.19 -20.67
C ILE A 47 -73.55 -105.98 -19.79
N GLY A 48 -72.67 -106.98 -19.73
CA GLY A 48 -71.38 -106.86 -19.05
C GLY A 48 -70.49 -105.77 -19.63
N THR A 49 -70.48 -105.59 -20.96
CA THR A 49 -69.72 -104.51 -21.61
C THR A 49 -70.32 -103.12 -21.38
N LEU A 50 -71.66 -102.99 -21.40
CA LEU A 50 -72.32 -101.71 -21.09
C LEU A 50 -72.14 -101.31 -19.63
N ALA A 51 -72.27 -102.26 -18.70
CA ALA A 51 -72.01 -102.03 -17.28
C ALA A 51 -70.55 -101.64 -17.04
N LEU A 52 -69.58 -102.28 -17.71
CA LEU A 52 -68.16 -101.89 -17.69
C LEU A 52 -67.92 -100.49 -18.26
N ALA A 53 -68.64 -100.08 -19.30
CA ALA A 53 -68.52 -98.73 -19.87
C ALA A 53 -69.08 -97.66 -18.93
N CYS A 54 -70.26 -97.88 -18.33
CA CYS A 54 -70.83 -96.98 -17.32
C CYS A 54 -69.97 -96.91 -16.05
N PHE A 55 -69.45 -98.06 -15.62
CA PHE A 55 -68.52 -98.14 -14.49
C PHE A 55 -67.22 -97.41 -14.81
N GLY A 56 -66.67 -97.59 -16.02
CA GLY A 56 -65.55 -96.83 -16.54
C GLY A 56 -65.82 -95.32 -16.49
N TYR A 57 -66.97 -94.85 -16.98
CA TYR A 57 -67.31 -93.43 -16.98
C TYR A 57 -67.39 -92.83 -15.56
N PHE A 58 -68.11 -93.47 -14.64
CA PHE A 58 -68.26 -92.95 -13.28
C PHE A 58 -66.96 -93.02 -12.47
N TYR A 59 -66.22 -94.14 -12.56
CA TYR A 59 -65.01 -94.35 -11.75
C TYR A 59 -63.73 -93.80 -12.38
N THR A 60 -63.70 -93.48 -13.68
CA THR A 60 -62.51 -92.90 -14.31
C THR A 60 -62.74 -91.48 -14.82
N VAL A 61 -63.88 -91.15 -15.43
CA VAL A 61 -64.06 -89.85 -16.10
C VAL A 61 -64.36 -88.72 -15.10
N ILE A 62 -65.27 -88.93 -14.14
CA ILE A 62 -65.57 -87.94 -13.09
C ILE A 62 -64.33 -87.59 -12.24
N PRO A 63 -63.58 -88.55 -11.67
CA PRO A 63 -62.36 -88.22 -10.92
C PRO A 63 -61.28 -87.58 -11.80
N VAL A 64 -61.21 -87.89 -13.10
CA VAL A 64 -60.32 -87.18 -14.03
C VAL A 64 -60.75 -85.72 -14.21
N PHE A 65 -62.03 -85.42 -14.39
CA PHE A 65 -62.52 -84.04 -14.48
C PHE A 65 -62.38 -83.26 -13.16
N GLN A 66 -62.59 -83.92 -12.03
CA GLN A 66 -62.35 -83.31 -10.71
C GLN A 66 -60.86 -83.00 -10.53
N ASN A 67 -59.96 -83.90 -10.93
CA ASN A 67 -58.52 -83.65 -10.94
C ASN A 67 -58.13 -82.53 -11.91
N GLN A 68 -58.75 -82.45 -13.10
CA GLN A 68 -58.51 -81.37 -14.05
C GLN A 68 -58.96 -80.02 -13.51
N LYS A 69 -60.12 -79.94 -12.83
CA LYS A 69 -60.60 -78.71 -12.18
C LYS A 69 -59.72 -78.33 -10.99
N LEU A 70 -59.29 -79.30 -10.18
CA LEU A 70 -58.35 -79.04 -9.08
C LEU A 70 -56.98 -78.58 -9.60
N GLN A 71 -56.54 -79.10 -10.73
CA GLN A 71 -55.34 -78.64 -11.43
C GLN A 71 -55.52 -77.23 -11.99
N GLU A 72 -56.69 -76.89 -12.53
CA GLU A 72 -57.01 -75.54 -13.00
C GLU A 72 -57.07 -74.53 -11.83
N ASP A 73 -57.75 -74.87 -10.74
CA ASP A 73 -57.84 -74.00 -9.56
C ASP A 73 -56.48 -73.87 -8.85
N ASN A 74 -55.68 -74.94 -8.78
CA ASN A 74 -54.29 -74.86 -8.31
C ASN A 74 -53.42 -74.02 -9.25
N ALA A 75 -53.59 -74.14 -10.56
CA ALA A 75 -52.87 -73.30 -11.52
C ALA A 75 -53.27 -71.83 -11.40
N ARG A 76 -54.56 -71.53 -11.18
CA ARG A 76 -55.04 -70.16 -10.92
C ARG A 76 -54.49 -69.59 -9.62
N LEU A 77 -54.52 -70.37 -8.53
CA LEU A 77 -53.94 -69.96 -7.25
C LEU A 77 -52.43 -69.77 -7.34
N GLN A 78 -51.72 -70.63 -8.08
CA GLN A 78 -50.29 -70.46 -8.35
C GLN A 78 -50.02 -69.17 -9.12
N ILE A 79 -50.78 -68.90 -10.18
CA ILE A 79 -50.67 -67.63 -10.95
C ILE A 79 -50.96 -66.42 -10.06
N ASP A 80 -51.95 -66.49 -9.16
CA ASP A 80 -52.30 -65.38 -8.27
C ASP A 80 -51.28 -65.18 -7.14
N ILE A 81 -50.67 -66.26 -6.64
CA ILE A 81 -49.54 -66.21 -5.71
C ILE A 81 -48.33 -65.58 -6.41
N GLU A 82 -47.97 -66.05 -7.61
CA GLU A 82 -46.88 -65.49 -8.42
C GLU A 82 -47.11 -63.99 -8.71
N LYS A 83 -48.34 -63.59 -9.03
CA LYS A 83 -48.68 -62.17 -9.21
C LYS A 83 -48.50 -61.37 -7.92
N LYS A 84 -49.02 -61.85 -6.79
CA LYS A 84 -48.88 -61.15 -5.50
C LYS A 84 -47.43 -61.10 -5.03
N GLU A 85 -46.67 -62.17 -5.22
CA GLU A 85 -45.23 -62.21 -4.95
C GLU A 85 -44.47 -61.24 -5.86
N SER A 86 -44.83 -61.15 -7.14
CA SER A 86 -44.22 -60.17 -8.06
C SER A 86 -44.51 -58.72 -7.64
N VAL A 87 -45.73 -58.40 -7.22
CA VAL A 87 -46.12 -57.07 -6.72
C VAL A 87 -45.44 -56.76 -5.38
N LEU A 88 -45.35 -57.73 -4.47
CA LEU A 88 -44.61 -57.56 -3.22
C LEU A 88 -43.12 -57.35 -3.47
N ALA A 89 -42.51 -58.09 -4.39
CA ALA A 89 -41.13 -57.91 -4.79
C ALA A 89 -40.91 -56.53 -5.43
N GLU A 90 -41.84 -56.06 -6.28
CA GLU A 90 -41.77 -54.72 -6.86
C GLU A 90 -41.92 -53.61 -5.81
N LEU A 91 -42.82 -53.78 -4.84
CA LEU A 91 -43.00 -52.84 -3.72
C LEU A 91 -41.80 -52.82 -2.78
N GLN A 92 -41.21 -53.98 -2.47
CA GLN A 92 -39.97 -54.08 -1.70
C GLN A 92 -38.83 -53.39 -2.44
N PHE A 93 -38.68 -53.64 -3.74
CA PHE A 93 -37.69 -52.96 -4.57
C PHE A 93 -37.89 -51.44 -4.57
N LYS A 94 -39.12 -50.95 -4.73
CA LYS A 94 -39.44 -49.51 -4.67
C LYS A 94 -39.14 -48.92 -3.28
N LYS A 95 -39.45 -49.65 -2.20
CA LYS A 95 -39.15 -49.23 -0.83
C LYS A 95 -37.63 -49.12 -0.61
N ASP A 96 -36.88 -50.12 -1.04
CA ASP A 96 -35.42 -50.16 -0.90
C ASP A 96 -34.76 -49.08 -1.76
N ASP A 97 -35.24 -48.87 -2.99
CA ASP A 97 -34.81 -47.76 -3.86
C ASP A 97 -35.08 -46.41 -3.21
N LEU A 98 -36.29 -46.18 -2.68
CA LEU A 98 -36.65 -44.93 -2.02
C LEU A 98 -35.86 -44.69 -0.73
N SER A 99 -35.64 -45.74 0.07
CA SER A 99 -34.79 -45.68 1.27
C SER A 99 -33.35 -45.31 0.89
N SER A 100 -32.81 -45.94 -0.15
CA SER A 100 -31.45 -45.64 -0.64
C SER A 100 -31.33 -44.21 -1.15
N LYS A 101 -32.36 -43.68 -1.84
CA LYS A 101 -32.42 -42.29 -2.30
C LYS A 101 -32.52 -41.32 -1.13
N PHE A 102 -33.33 -41.63 -0.12
CA PHE A 102 -33.45 -40.82 1.09
C PHE A 102 -32.13 -40.77 1.87
N ASP A 103 -31.45 -41.91 2.03
CA ASP A 103 -30.14 -41.98 2.69
C ASP A 103 -29.07 -41.18 1.92
N ARG A 104 -29.10 -41.24 0.58
CA ARG A 104 -28.24 -40.39 -0.28
C ARG A 104 -28.54 -38.90 -0.11
N GLN A 105 -29.81 -38.50 -0.13
CA GLN A 105 -30.18 -37.08 0.07
C GLN A 105 -29.79 -36.59 1.47
N LYS A 106 -29.99 -37.43 2.50
CA LYS A 106 -29.59 -37.13 3.88
C LYS A 106 -28.08 -36.98 4.01
N SER A 107 -27.29 -37.84 3.35
CA SER A 107 -25.83 -37.72 3.36
C SER A 107 -25.36 -36.47 2.62
N THR A 108 -25.97 -36.13 1.48
CA THR A 108 -25.71 -34.88 0.75
C THR A 108 -26.06 -33.65 1.59
N LEU A 109 -27.20 -33.63 2.29
CA LEU A 109 -27.57 -32.52 3.18
C LEU A 109 -26.56 -32.35 4.32
N ASN A 110 -26.09 -33.44 4.91
CA ASN A 110 -25.07 -33.39 5.95
C ASN A 110 -23.73 -32.86 5.42
N GLN A 111 -23.33 -33.26 4.21
CA GLN A 111 -22.13 -32.73 3.55
C GLN A 111 -22.26 -31.23 3.30
N LEU A 112 -23.38 -30.79 2.70
CA LEU A 112 -23.65 -29.38 2.46
C LEU A 112 -23.70 -28.56 3.75
N ALA A 113 -24.26 -29.11 4.83
CA ALA A 113 -24.27 -28.45 6.13
C ALA A 113 -22.86 -28.27 6.72
N LEU A 114 -22.00 -29.27 6.58
CA LEU A 114 -20.59 -29.20 6.99
C LEU A 114 -19.81 -28.20 6.13
N GLU A 115 -20.00 -28.22 4.81
CA GLU A 115 -19.38 -27.26 3.87
C GLU A 115 -19.82 -25.82 4.14
N LEU A 116 -21.12 -25.61 4.42
CA LEU A 116 -21.64 -24.29 4.79
C LEU A 116 -21.03 -23.79 6.10
N LYS A 117 -20.94 -24.66 7.12
CA LYS A 117 -20.30 -24.32 8.40
C LYS A 117 -18.82 -23.97 8.22
N SER A 118 -18.08 -24.75 7.41
CA SER A 118 -16.69 -24.46 7.07
C SER A 118 -16.56 -23.12 6.32
N SER A 119 -17.43 -22.87 5.34
CA SER A 119 -17.43 -21.62 4.56
C SER A 119 -17.73 -20.39 5.43
N ILE A 120 -18.68 -20.49 6.36
CA ILE A 120 -18.98 -19.43 7.33
C ILE A 120 -17.78 -19.16 8.24
N SER A 121 -17.09 -20.21 8.71
CA SER A 121 -15.87 -20.07 9.51
C SER A 121 -14.77 -19.36 8.71
N ASN A 122 -14.53 -19.82 7.47
CA ASN A 122 -13.52 -19.24 6.59
C ASN A 122 -13.80 -17.75 6.28
N LEU A 123 -15.07 -17.37 6.09
CA LEU A 123 -15.48 -15.98 5.88
C LEU A 123 -15.28 -15.13 7.14
N LYS A 124 -15.59 -15.66 8.33
CA LYS A 124 -15.30 -14.96 9.59
C LYS A 124 -13.80 -14.74 9.77
N ASP A 125 -12.99 -15.77 9.53
CA ASP A 125 -11.53 -15.66 9.65
C ASP A 125 -10.97 -14.68 8.61
N ALA A 126 -11.50 -14.68 7.39
CA ALA A 126 -11.13 -13.72 6.36
C ALA A 126 -11.50 -12.27 6.76
N GLN A 127 -12.66 -12.07 7.38
CA GLN A 127 -13.09 -10.76 7.88
C GLN A 127 -12.20 -10.26 9.02
N ILE A 128 -11.83 -11.14 9.97
CA ILE A 128 -10.90 -10.80 11.06
C ILE A 128 -9.54 -10.40 10.48
N ARG A 129 -8.97 -11.23 9.58
CA ARG A 129 -7.69 -10.91 8.91
C ARG A 129 -7.75 -9.58 8.16
N LYS A 130 -8.87 -9.25 7.52
CA LYS A 130 -9.06 -7.97 6.84
C LYS A 130 -9.03 -6.80 7.83
N VAL A 131 -9.74 -6.91 8.94
CA VAL A 131 -9.77 -5.86 9.98
C VAL A 131 -8.38 -5.68 10.60
N ASP A 132 -7.69 -6.77 10.90
CA ASP A 132 -6.32 -6.72 11.44
C ASP A 132 -5.34 -6.08 10.44
N ALA A 133 -5.41 -6.45 9.16
CA ALA A 133 -4.59 -5.86 8.10
C ALA A 133 -4.88 -4.36 7.93
N MET A 134 -6.14 -3.93 8.00
CA MET A 134 -6.51 -2.51 7.95
C MET A 134 -5.97 -1.74 9.16
N SER A 135 -6.07 -2.32 10.35
CA SER A 135 -5.51 -1.75 11.58
C SER A 135 -3.99 -1.58 11.48
N GLN A 136 -3.27 -2.62 11.08
CA GLN A 136 -1.82 -2.57 10.85
C GLN A 136 -1.43 -1.53 9.79
N ALA A 137 -2.16 -1.47 8.67
CA ALA A 137 -1.90 -0.47 7.63
C ALA A 137 -2.11 0.96 8.14
N SER A 138 -3.12 1.19 8.99
CA SER A 138 -3.35 2.51 9.59
C SER A 138 -2.24 2.89 10.58
N LEU A 139 -1.77 1.94 11.38
CA LEU A 139 -0.65 2.14 12.32
C LEU A 139 0.65 2.46 11.57
N VAL A 140 0.99 1.66 10.56
CA VAL A 140 2.19 1.89 9.72
C VAL A 140 2.10 3.24 9.01
N LYS A 141 0.91 3.63 8.54
CA LYS A 141 0.70 4.95 7.93
C LYS A 141 0.94 6.08 8.94
N SER A 142 0.46 5.93 10.19
CA SER A 142 0.72 6.91 11.25
C SER A 142 2.22 7.01 11.53
N GLN A 143 2.89 5.88 11.74
CA GLN A 143 4.34 5.83 11.98
C GLN A 143 5.13 6.44 10.82
N LEU A 144 4.74 6.14 9.57
CA LEU A 144 5.38 6.72 8.39
C LEU A 144 5.21 8.23 8.34
N ASN A 145 4.03 8.76 8.70
CA ASN A 145 3.81 10.20 8.78
C ASN A 145 4.70 10.83 9.86
N ASP A 146 4.80 10.21 11.04
CA ASP A 146 5.67 10.69 12.12
C ASP A 146 7.15 10.71 11.68
N GLU A 147 7.61 9.65 10.98
CA GLU A 147 8.96 9.59 10.42
C GLU A 147 9.20 10.64 9.31
N LEU A 148 8.19 10.91 8.48
CA LEU A 148 8.27 11.96 7.46
C LEU A 148 8.36 13.35 8.08
N ASP A 149 7.59 13.62 9.13
CA ASP A 149 7.63 14.88 9.88
C ASP A 149 8.99 15.05 10.60
N ASN A 150 9.51 13.98 11.20
CA ASN A 150 10.85 13.96 11.81
C ASN A 150 11.94 14.24 10.77
N LEU A 151 11.83 13.63 9.58
CA LEU A 151 12.76 13.84 8.48
C LEU A 151 12.70 15.27 7.95
N ASP A 152 11.50 15.85 7.80
CA ASP A 152 11.33 17.25 7.40
C ASP A 152 11.95 18.22 8.42
N SER A 153 11.68 18.00 9.71
CA SER A 153 12.28 18.75 10.81
C SER A 153 13.81 18.65 10.82
N ALA A 154 14.36 17.44 10.64
CA ALA A 154 15.80 17.24 10.55
C ALA A 154 16.43 17.98 9.35
N ARG A 155 15.76 17.99 8.20
CA ARG A 155 16.22 18.74 7.01
C ARG A 155 16.24 20.25 7.27
N TRP A 156 15.19 20.81 7.86
CA TRP A 156 15.19 22.22 8.26
C TRP A 156 16.29 22.56 9.26
N LYS A 157 16.54 21.70 10.25
CA LYS A 157 17.63 21.87 11.21
C LYS A 157 19.00 21.93 10.51
N ILE A 158 19.23 21.06 9.52
CA ILE A 158 20.47 21.06 8.73
C ILE A 158 20.57 22.37 7.92
N VAL A 159 19.51 22.78 7.22
CA VAL A 159 19.49 24.03 6.45
C VAL A 159 19.81 25.23 7.32
N PHE A 160 19.16 25.38 8.48
CA PHE A 160 19.41 26.51 9.37
C PHE A 160 20.78 26.47 10.03
N SER A 161 21.33 25.28 10.30
CA SER A 161 22.71 25.12 10.76
C SER A 161 23.71 25.62 9.71
N ASP A 162 23.54 25.20 8.45
CA ASP A 162 24.38 25.62 7.33
C ASP A 162 24.28 27.13 7.09
N LEU A 163 23.06 27.67 7.07
CA LEU A 163 22.82 29.10 6.91
C LEU A 163 23.48 29.90 8.04
N SER A 164 23.36 29.45 9.29
CA SER A 164 23.95 30.15 10.44
C SER A 164 25.48 30.21 10.33
N LEU A 165 26.10 29.10 9.94
CA LEU A 165 27.56 29.04 9.74
C LEU A 165 28.01 29.95 8.59
N LEU A 166 27.36 29.86 7.43
CA LEU A 166 27.68 30.66 6.25
C LEU A 166 27.42 32.15 6.48
N LEU A 167 26.37 32.48 7.23
CA LEU A 167 26.04 33.85 7.61
C LEU A 167 27.13 34.47 8.49
N ALA A 168 27.64 33.74 9.48
CA ALA A 168 28.75 34.20 10.30
C ALA A 168 29.99 34.53 9.45
N PHE A 169 30.32 33.69 8.47
CA PHE A 169 31.42 33.96 7.54
C PHE A 169 31.14 35.14 6.59
N ALA A 170 29.90 35.29 6.13
CA ALA A 170 29.51 36.43 5.29
C ALA A 170 29.59 37.76 6.06
N GLU A 171 29.09 37.80 7.30
CA GLU A 171 29.21 38.96 8.19
C GLU A 171 30.68 39.32 8.46
N LEU A 172 31.54 38.32 8.68
CA LEU A 172 32.97 38.52 8.90
C LEU A 172 33.67 39.09 7.66
N ARG A 173 33.41 38.53 6.47
CA ARG A 173 33.95 39.05 5.20
C ARG A 173 33.51 40.49 4.95
N ALA A 174 32.25 40.78 5.22
CA ALA A 174 31.74 42.14 5.05
C ALA A 174 32.35 43.12 6.06
N TYR A 175 32.56 42.69 7.32
CA TYR A 175 33.31 43.47 8.30
C TYR A 175 34.74 43.75 7.84
N GLN A 176 35.45 42.74 7.33
CA GLN A 176 36.81 42.91 6.80
C GLN A 176 36.84 43.89 5.63
N LYS A 177 35.88 43.81 4.71
CA LYS A 177 35.75 44.73 3.58
C LYS A 177 35.53 46.18 4.05
N LEU A 178 34.62 46.38 5.01
CA LEU A 178 34.34 47.70 5.57
C LEU A 178 35.54 48.25 6.34
N SER A 179 36.18 47.44 7.16
CA SER A 179 37.39 47.81 7.90
C SER A 179 38.49 48.23 6.92
N ALA A 180 38.79 47.41 5.92
CA ALA A 180 39.79 47.74 4.89
C ALA A 180 39.46 49.08 4.20
N ALA A 181 38.19 49.31 3.83
CA ALA A 181 37.75 50.57 3.22
C ALA A 181 37.95 51.80 4.13
N MET A 182 37.80 51.64 5.45
CA MET A 182 37.96 52.72 6.43
C MET A 182 39.39 52.99 6.86
N TYR A 183 40.30 52.02 6.69
CA TYR A 183 41.71 52.13 7.05
C TYR A 183 42.64 52.27 5.84
N GLU A 184 42.13 52.21 4.61
CA GLU A 184 42.89 52.55 3.41
C GLU A 184 43.39 54.00 3.51
N GLU A 185 44.70 54.19 3.63
CA GLU A 185 45.33 55.51 3.80
C GLU A 185 45.15 56.35 2.54
N LYS A 186 44.10 57.16 2.53
CA LYS A 186 43.83 58.20 1.54
C LYS A 186 43.50 59.51 2.24
N ASN A 187 43.83 60.62 1.61
CA ASN A 187 43.65 61.95 2.17
C ASN A 187 42.15 62.30 2.34
N GLY A 188 41.83 63.01 3.43
CA GLY A 188 40.52 63.61 3.66
C GLY A 188 39.38 62.61 3.89
N SER A 189 38.19 62.95 3.39
CA SER A 189 36.94 62.19 3.57
C SER A 189 36.85 60.89 2.74
N GLN A 190 37.90 60.51 2.01
CA GLN A 190 37.85 59.40 1.06
C GLN A 190 37.47 58.06 1.73
N PHE A 191 37.88 57.84 2.98
CA PHE A 191 37.52 56.63 3.73
C PHE A 191 36.00 56.52 3.97
N ILE A 192 35.29 57.65 4.11
CA ILE A 192 33.82 57.71 4.26
C ILE A 192 33.15 57.31 2.95
N LYS A 193 33.64 57.82 1.82
CA LYS A 193 33.15 57.46 0.48
C LYS A 193 33.40 55.99 0.15
N ASN A 194 34.56 55.46 0.54
CA ASN A 194 34.88 54.05 0.38
C ASN A 194 33.96 53.17 1.26
N ALA A 195 33.67 53.61 2.48
CA ALA A 195 32.79 52.90 3.40
C ALA A 195 31.36 52.76 2.85
N LYS A 196 30.84 53.75 2.11
CA LYS A 196 29.53 53.67 1.42
C LYS A 196 29.40 52.42 0.56
N ASN A 197 30.46 52.08 -0.19
CA ASN A 197 30.47 50.92 -1.10
C ASN A 197 30.79 49.59 -0.39
N ALA A 198 31.28 49.66 0.84
CA ALA A 198 31.63 48.50 1.66
C ALA A 198 30.59 48.20 2.74
N LEU A 199 29.59 49.06 2.92
CA LEU A 199 28.51 48.85 3.87
C LEU A 199 27.71 47.60 3.50
N ILE A 200 27.25 46.91 4.54
CA ILE A 200 26.47 45.69 4.42
C ILE A 200 25.07 46.01 3.87
N ASP A 201 24.67 45.28 2.83
CA ASP A 201 23.26 45.14 2.45
C ASP A 201 22.72 43.80 2.99
N PRO A 202 21.82 43.81 3.98
CA PRO A 202 21.23 42.60 4.56
C PRO A 202 20.63 41.64 3.54
N ALA A 203 19.92 42.16 2.54
CA ALA A 203 19.26 41.34 1.53
C ALA A 203 20.28 40.62 0.64
N SER A 204 21.31 41.33 0.19
CA SER A 204 22.40 40.74 -0.60
C SER A 204 23.17 39.68 0.19
N ILE A 205 23.50 39.91 1.47
CA ILE A 205 24.21 38.92 2.29
C ILE A 205 23.38 37.65 2.44
N LEU A 206 22.10 37.77 2.81
CA LEU A 206 21.23 36.61 2.99
C LEU A 206 21.08 35.83 1.69
N LYS A 207 20.93 36.51 0.56
CA LYS A 207 20.86 35.86 -0.75
C LYS A 207 22.13 35.08 -1.08
N GLU A 208 23.31 35.68 -0.90
CA GLU A 208 24.60 34.99 -1.12
C GLU A 208 24.70 33.73 -0.25
N VAL A 209 24.30 33.84 1.03
CA VAL A 209 24.33 32.73 1.99
C VAL A 209 23.37 31.60 1.60
N ILE A 210 22.15 31.93 1.16
CA ILE A 210 21.17 30.94 0.68
C ILE A 210 21.68 30.22 -0.57
N GLU A 211 22.21 30.95 -1.55
CA GLU A 211 22.78 30.38 -2.76
C GLU A 211 24.00 29.49 -2.46
N ALA A 212 24.86 29.91 -1.54
CA ALA A 212 26.01 29.13 -1.10
C ALA A 212 25.58 27.85 -0.36
N SER A 213 24.57 27.93 0.50
CA SER A 213 24.00 26.77 1.20
C SER A 213 23.41 25.76 0.21
N ALA A 214 22.64 26.24 -0.77
CA ALA A 214 22.04 25.39 -1.81
C ALA A 214 23.09 24.68 -2.67
N LYS A 215 24.23 25.33 -2.96
CA LYS A 215 25.34 24.73 -3.73
C LYS A 215 26.13 23.70 -2.93
N ASN A 216 26.32 23.94 -1.63
CA ASN A 216 27.16 23.08 -0.79
C ASN A 216 26.43 21.83 -0.29
N ASN A 217 25.09 21.86 -0.22
CA ASN A 217 24.32 20.77 0.36
C ASN A 217 23.66 19.89 -0.71
N LYS A 218 24.26 18.72 -0.96
CA LYS A 218 23.72 17.72 -1.91
C LYS A 218 22.59 16.85 -1.34
N TYR A 219 22.42 16.86 -0.02
CA TYR A 219 21.53 15.93 0.69
C TYR A 219 20.16 16.55 1.00
N ILE A 220 20.08 17.89 1.00
CA ILE A 220 18.83 18.61 1.20
C ILE A 220 18.21 18.95 -0.16
N PRO A 221 16.92 18.66 -0.37
CA PRO A 221 16.21 19.06 -1.58
C PRO A 221 16.23 20.58 -1.78
N LEU A 222 16.36 21.03 -3.04
CA LEU A 222 16.48 22.45 -3.38
C LEU A 222 15.24 23.28 -2.98
N GLU A 223 14.10 22.62 -2.82
CA GLU A 223 12.83 23.24 -2.41
C GLU A 223 12.92 23.95 -1.06
N TYR A 224 13.77 23.49 -0.13
CA TYR A 224 13.94 24.13 1.18
C TYR A 224 14.59 25.51 1.03
N HIS A 225 15.65 25.61 0.23
CA HIS A 225 16.33 26.87 -0.06
C HIS A 225 15.43 27.81 -0.87
N LYS A 226 14.65 27.29 -1.83
CA LYS A 226 13.68 28.10 -2.59
C LYS A 226 12.62 28.73 -1.69
N LYS A 227 12.06 27.99 -0.73
CA LYS A 227 11.10 28.53 0.24
C LYS A 227 11.69 29.69 1.04
N ILE A 228 12.97 29.58 1.42
CA ILE A 228 13.66 30.66 2.14
C ILE A 228 13.89 31.87 1.21
N GLU A 229 14.28 31.64 -0.04
CA GLU A 229 14.46 32.69 -1.04
C GLU A 229 13.14 33.43 -1.35
N GLU A 230 12.03 32.71 -1.48
CA GLU A 230 10.69 33.27 -1.64
C GLU A 230 10.32 34.14 -0.43
N HIS A 231 10.49 33.61 0.79
CA HIS A 231 10.26 34.38 2.02
C HIS A 231 11.16 35.62 2.11
N LEU A 232 12.42 35.53 1.65
CA LEU A 232 13.34 36.67 1.57
C LEU A 232 12.82 37.76 0.64
N ASN A 233 12.37 37.38 -0.55
CA ASN A 233 11.85 38.31 -1.55
C ASN A 233 10.57 38.99 -1.08
N GLU A 234 9.67 38.26 -0.43
CA GLU A 234 8.43 38.80 0.15
C GLU A 234 8.68 39.78 1.31
N ASN A 235 9.79 39.62 2.02
CA ASN A 235 10.13 40.43 3.20
C ASN A 235 11.29 41.40 2.96
N LYS A 236 11.63 41.69 1.70
CA LYS A 236 12.78 42.54 1.35
C LYS A 236 12.76 43.92 2.01
N GLU A 237 11.59 44.52 2.18
CA GLU A 237 11.44 45.83 2.84
C GLU A 237 11.87 45.80 4.31
N LYS A 238 11.64 44.68 5.01
CA LYS A 238 12.06 44.50 6.42
C LYS A 238 13.57 44.35 6.58
N LEU A 239 14.29 44.16 5.48
CA LEU A 239 15.74 44.03 5.41
C LEU A 239 16.44 45.32 4.98
N ALA A 240 15.69 46.41 4.76
CA ALA A 240 16.28 47.69 4.45
C ALA A 240 17.14 48.17 5.62
N CYS A 241 18.45 48.36 5.37
CA CYS A 241 19.32 48.98 6.37
C CYS A 241 19.22 50.50 6.28
N PRO A 242 19.03 51.22 7.41
CA PRO A 242 19.15 52.67 7.43
C PRO A 242 20.61 53.07 7.19
N ALA A 243 20.94 53.40 5.95
CA ALA A 243 22.25 53.95 5.60
C ALA A 243 22.31 55.45 5.92
N PRO A 244 23.42 55.96 6.48
CA PRO A 244 23.60 57.39 6.63
C PRO A 244 23.72 58.08 5.29
N ASP A 245 23.48 59.39 5.29
CA ASP A 245 23.92 60.24 4.19
C ASP A 245 25.45 60.41 4.28
N PHE A 246 26.16 59.56 3.54
CA PHE A 246 27.62 59.56 3.48
C PHE A 246 28.20 60.85 2.91
N ASP A 247 27.44 61.59 2.09
CA ASP A 247 27.90 62.85 1.50
C ASP A 247 27.83 63.98 2.54
N VAL A 248 26.80 63.98 3.39
CA VAL A 248 26.73 64.85 4.58
C VAL A 248 27.82 64.49 5.58
N LEU A 249 28.04 63.20 5.88
CA LEU A 249 29.13 62.78 6.78
C LEU A 249 30.50 63.23 6.28
N ALA A 250 30.77 63.08 4.98
CA ALA A 250 32.02 63.54 4.36
C ALA A 250 32.20 65.05 4.49
N THR A 251 31.13 65.82 4.25
CA THR A 251 31.14 67.28 4.36
C THR A 251 31.40 67.73 5.80
N ASN A 252 30.72 67.11 6.78
CA ASN A 252 30.91 67.44 8.19
C ASN A 252 32.32 67.08 8.68
N TYR A 253 32.87 65.95 8.22
CA TYR A 253 34.26 65.56 8.50
C TYR A 253 35.27 66.59 8.00
N GLU A 254 35.11 67.05 6.75
CA GLU A 254 35.99 68.07 6.16
C GLU A 254 35.85 69.43 6.88
N ALA A 255 34.63 69.81 7.26
CA ALA A 255 34.38 71.02 8.02
C ALA A 255 35.04 70.97 9.42
N GLU A 256 34.96 69.85 10.13
CA GLU A 256 35.63 69.66 11.42
C GLU A 256 37.16 69.67 11.27
N LEU A 257 37.71 69.07 10.21
CA LEU A 257 39.14 69.13 9.92
C LEU A 257 39.65 70.56 9.68
N LEU A 258 38.89 71.39 8.96
CA LEU A 258 39.26 72.80 8.75
C LEU A 258 39.30 73.59 10.06
N GLN A 259 38.46 73.24 11.04
CA GLN A 259 38.47 73.87 12.36
C GLN A 259 39.70 73.51 13.20
N VAL A 260 40.32 72.33 12.95
CA VAL A 260 41.50 71.85 13.68
C VAL A 260 42.64 72.86 13.65
N GLU A 261 42.88 73.53 12.52
CA GLU A 261 43.99 74.49 12.42
C GLU A 261 43.88 75.63 13.42
N SER A 262 42.66 76.17 13.61
CA SER A 262 42.42 77.27 14.55
C SER A 262 42.54 76.83 16.01
N ILE A 263 42.09 75.61 16.33
CA ILE A 263 42.16 75.03 17.67
C ILE A 263 43.60 74.66 18.05
N VAL A 264 44.33 74.02 17.14
CA VAL A 264 45.71 73.55 17.35
C VAL A 264 46.65 74.69 17.73
N LYS A 265 46.54 75.83 17.05
CA LYS A 265 47.40 76.98 17.35
C LYS A 265 47.19 77.46 18.78
N LYS A 266 45.93 77.67 19.17
CA LYS A 266 45.58 78.12 20.52
C LYS A 266 46.00 77.11 21.59
N GLU A 267 45.69 75.83 21.40
CA GLU A 267 46.04 74.79 22.38
C GLU A 267 47.58 74.62 22.51
N ALA A 268 48.33 74.80 21.42
CA ALA A 268 49.79 74.76 21.47
C ALA A 268 50.39 75.94 22.23
N GLU A 269 49.85 77.14 22.03
CA GLU A 269 50.22 78.34 22.79
C GLU A 269 49.89 78.18 24.28
N ASP A 270 48.69 77.68 24.60
CA ASP A 270 48.25 77.41 25.98
C ASP A 270 49.13 76.35 26.67
N GLU A 271 49.53 75.30 25.95
CA GLU A 271 50.42 74.25 26.46
C GLU A 271 51.83 74.77 26.74
N ILE A 272 52.39 75.60 25.84
CA ILE A 272 53.69 76.25 26.06
C ILE A 272 53.65 77.17 27.27
N GLU A 273 52.61 77.98 27.43
CA GLU A 273 52.46 78.85 28.60
C GLU A 273 52.30 78.05 29.90
N ARG A 274 51.59 76.91 29.85
CA ARG A 274 51.52 75.99 30.99
C ARG A 274 52.91 75.46 31.36
N GLN A 275 53.72 75.03 30.39
CA GLN A 275 55.07 74.54 30.64
C GLN A 275 56.01 75.64 31.15
N ARG A 276 55.88 76.88 30.63
CA ARG A 276 56.59 78.05 31.14
C ARG A 276 56.26 78.34 32.60
N ALA A 277 54.98 78.27 32.97
CA ALA A 277 54.53 78.48 34.34
C ALA A 277 55.11 77.41 35.30
N VAL A 278 55.12 76.14 34.89
CA VAL A 278 55.74 75.03 35.65
C VAL A 278 57.23 75.26 35.83
N ALA A 279 57.97 75.56 34.77
CA ALA A 279 59.41 75.83 34.84
C ALA A 279 59.73 77.01 35.78
N LYS A 280 58.94 78.09 35.70
CA LYS A 280 59.09 79.27 36.56
C LYS A 280 58.88 78.92 38.03
N ASN A 281 57.89 78.09 38.35
CA ASN A 281 57.64 77.63 39.72
C ASN A 281 58.79 76.77 40.27
N GLU A 282 59.55 76.11 39.40
CA GLU A 282 60.77 75.37 39.76
C GLU A 282 62.04 76.25 39.80
N GLY A 283 61.90 77.57 39.62
CA GLY A 283 63.04 78.49 39.53
C GLY A 283 63.86 78.38 38.24
N LYS A 284 63.30 77.75 37.20
CA LYS A 284 63.93 77.57 35.88
C LYS A 284 63.30 78.50 34.85
N LEU A 285 64.05 78.83 33.80
CA LEU A 285 63.54 79.54 32.63
C LEU A 285 63.39 78.57 31.46
N LEU A 286 62.18 78.43 30.93
CA LEU A 286 61.94 77.66 29.70
C LEU A 286 62.11 78.57 28.49
N ILE A 287 63.14 78.29 27.68
CA ILE A 287 63.35 78.93 26.37
C ILE A 287 62.62 78.06 25.35
N VAL A 288 61.64 78.65 24.64
CA VAL A 288 60.85 77.97 23.62
C VAL A 288 61.18 78.62 22.29
N ASP A 289 61.71 77.83 21.36
CA ASP A 289 61.97 78.33 20.01
C ASP A 289 60.73 78.17 19.10
N LYS A 290 60.84 78.62 17.84
CA LYS A 290 59.73 78.48 16.88
C LYS A 290 59.48 77.03 16.47
N ASP A 291 60.52 76.19 16.52
CA ASP A 291 60.43 74.79 16.12
C ASP A 291 59.70 73.98 17.20
N ASP A 292 59.86 74.31 18.48
CA ASP A 292 59.15 73.74 19.61
C ASP A 292 57.64 73.97 19.48
N LEU A 293 57.21 75.21 19.19
CA LEU A 293 55.80 75.52 18.93
C LEU A 293 55.28 74.70 17.73
N SER A 294 56.05 74.63 16.64
CA SER A 294 55.65 73.82 15.48
C SER A 294 55.56 72.32 15.80
N ARG A 295 56.42 71.78 16.67
CA ARG A 295 56.38 70.38 17.12
C ARG A 295 55.16 70.11 17.99
N VAL A 296 54.86 71.00 18.95
CA VAL A 296 53.66 70.91 19.79
C VAL A 296 52.40 70.99 18.93
N MET A 297 52.33 71.98 18.02
CA MET A 297 51.21 72.10 17.07
C MET A 297 51.03 70.83 16.23
N LYS A 298 52.12 70.25 15.70
CA LYS A 298 52.05 69.01 14.92
C LYS A 298 51.52 67.84 15.75
N SER A 299 51.99 67.70 16.99
CA SER A 299 51.52 66.66 17.91
C SER A 299 50.02 66.79 18.22
N ILE A 300 49.58 67.99 18.61
CA ILE A 300 48.17 68.28 18.90
C ILE A 300 47.31 68.06 17.65
N ARG A 301 47.77 68.52 16.48
CA ARG A 301 47.07 68.31 15.20
C ARG A 301 46.84 66.84 14.91
N LEU A 302 47.89 66.02 15.00
CA LEU A 302 47.78 64.58 14.78
C LEU A 302 46.78 63.93 15.75
N GLY A 303 46.79 64.34 17.02
CA GLY A 303 45.80 63.89 18.01
C GLY A 303 44.37 64.26 17.61
N LYS A 304 44.10 65.53 17.29
CA LYS A 304 42.75 66.00 16.90
C LYS A 304 42.26 65.35 15.61
N GLU A 305 43.12 65.25 14.59
CA GLU A 305 42.77 64.59 13.33
C GLU A 305 42.45 63.11 13.55
N PHE A 306 43.19 62.43 14.42
CA PHE A 306 42.93 61.05 14.81
C PHE A 306 41.59 60.91 15.56
N ASP A 307 41.30 61.80 16.51
CA ASP A 307 40.04 61.81 17.27
C ASP A 307 38.83 62.02 16.35
N ILE A 308 38.90 63.00 15.45
CA ILE A 308 37.85 63.28 14.46
C ILE A 308 37.69 62.06 13.55
N ARG A 309 38.78 61.50 13.00
CA ARG A 309 38.69 60.31 12.14
C ARG A 309 38.04 59.13 12.86
N ASN A 310 38.38 58.90 14.13
CA ASN A 310 37.80 57.82 14.92
C ASN A 310 36.33 58.06 15.26
N LYS A 311 35.91 59.31 15.51
CA LYS A 311 34.51 59.69 15.69
C LYS A 311 33.67 59.23 14.50
N TYR A 312 34.06 59.61 13.28
CA TYR A 312 33.31 59.24 12.06
C TYR A 312 33.39 57.75 11.72
N ARG A 313 34.53 57.09 11.98
CA ARG A 313 34.62 55.61 11.87
C ARG A 313 33.65 54.92 12.82
N LYS A 314 33.58 55.37 14.07
CA LYS A 314 32.65 54.82 15.08
C LYS A 314 31.20 55.01 14.65
N GLU A 315 30.86 56.16 14.09
CA GLU A 315 29.54 56.43 13.55
C GLU A 315 29.18 55.45 12.42
N ILE A 316 30.07 55.24 11.45
CA ILE A 316 29.89 54.24 10.38
C ILE A 316 29.75 52.82 10.94
N TYR A 317 30.55 52.45 11.94
CA TYR A 317 30.42 51.14 12.61
C TYR A 317 29.07 50.96 13.29
N ASN A 318 28.51 51.99 13.93
CA ASN A 318 27.19 51.93 14.54
C ASN A 318 26.09 51.61 13.50
N TYR A 319 26.19 52.19 12.30
CA TYR A 319 25.27 51.86 11.20
C TYR A 319 25.42 50.41 10.75
N ARG A 320 26.66 49.91 10.61
CA ARG A 320 26.92 48.51 10.30
C ARG A 320 26.34 47.56 11.34
N ASP A 321 26.48 47.89 12.62
CA ASP A 321 25.97 47.07 13.72
C ASP A 321 24.44 47.05 13.71
N THR A 322 23.81 48.17 13.35
CA THR A 322 22.37 48.25 13.10
C THR A 322 21.95 47.34 11.93
N CYS A 323 22.66 47.37 10.79
CA CYS A 323 22.38 46.45 9.67
C CYS A 323 22.53 44.98 10.10
N SER A 324 23.57 44.66 10.89
CA SER A 324 23.84 43.30 11.36
C SER A 324 22.78 42.82 12.34
N ALA A 325 22.25 43.71 13.20
CA ALA A 325 21.13 43.40 14.07
C ALA A 325 19.85 43.07 13.29
N ILE A 326 19.60 43.77 12.16
CA ILE A 326 18.47 43.45 11.26
C ILE A 326 18.62 42.05 10.67
N ILE A 327 19.82 41.69 10.19
CA ILE A 327 20.12 40.35 9.66
C ILE A 327 19.83 39.27 10.70
N ARG A 328 20.34 39.45 11.94
CA ARG A 328 20.15 38.48 13.03
C ARG A 328 18.70 38.34 13.42
N SER A 329 18.01 39.47 13.65
CA SER A 329 16.58 39.47 13.99
C SER A 329 15.73 38.82 12.91
N TYR A 330 16.04 39.07 11.64
CA TYR A 330 15.36 38.43 10.52
C TYR A 330 15.63 36.92 10.48
N THR A 331 16.88 36.50 10.66
CA THR A 331 17.27 35.09 10.62
C THR A 331 16.65 34.29 11.77
N GLU A 332 16.54 34.89 12.96
CA GLU A 332 15.82 34.30 14.10
C GLU A 332 14.32 34.12 13.81
N LYS A 333 13.67 35.15 13.24
CA LYS A 333 12.26 35.08 12.83
C LYS A 333 12.03 34.07 11.71
N LEU A 334 12.96 34.02 10.75
CA LEU A 334 12.95 33.05 9.67
C LEU A 334 13.00 31.64 10.26
N ARG A 335 13.94 31.39 11.18
CA ARG A 335 14.03 30.11 11.89
C ARG A 335 12.73 29.77 12.61
N SER A 336 12.09 30.71 13.31
CA SER A 336 10.81 30.45 13.99
C SER A 336 9.65 30.17 13.03
N ASN A 337 9.59 30.84 11.87
CA ASN A 337 8.52 30.66 10.88
C ASN A 337 8.58 29.27 10.22
N PHE A 338 9.79 28.74 10.10
CA PHE A 338 10.03 27.39 9.60
C PHE A 338 10.33 26.40 10.74
N ASN A 339 10.08 26.77 12.02
CA ASN A 339 10.24 25.84 13.13
C ASN A 339 8.97 25.02 13.31
N PHE A 340 9.15 23.72 13.16
CA PHE A 340 8.15 22.67 13.35
C PHE A 340 8.07 22.33 14.83
N LYS A 341 6.88 21.92 15.30
CA LYS A 341 6.58 21.54 16.70
C LYS A 341 7.78 20.87 17.37
N ASP A 342 8.38 21.55 18.35
CA ASP A 342 9.31 20.94 19.30
C ASP A 342 8.57 20.01 20.26
#